data_AF-A0A9D7T097-F1
#
_entry.id   AF-A0A9D7T097-F1
#
_cell.length_a   1.000
_cell.length_b   1.000
_cell.length_c   1.000
_cell.angle_alpha   90.00
_cell.angle_beta   90.00
_cell.angle_gamma   90.00
#
_symmetry.space_group_name_H-M   'P 1'
#
loop_
_entity.id
_entity.type
_entity.pdbx_description
1 polymer ?
#
loop_
_entity_poly.entity_id
_entity_poly.type
_entity_poly.pdbx_seq_one_letter_code
_entity_poly.pdbx_strand_id
1 'polypeptide(L)'
;MSKGKIKEIAYEIALQGTHGYRPDSKDYRISLIPGKLFSGYHILAYYYVSWMMALPDQVDKLGLNYGAEYEMAKHMKNKSA
;
A
#
# COMPACT_ATOMS: atom_id res chain seq x y z
N MET A 1 -10.77 2.21 -9.05
CA MET A 1 -9.86 1.08 -9.40
C MET A 1 -10.53 -0.22 -8.96
N SER A 2 -10.48 -1.29 -9.74
CA SER A 2 -11.12 -2.57 -9.37
C SER A 2 -10.35 -3.29 -8.27
N LYS A 3 -11.01 -4.17 -7.50
CA LYS A 3 -10.36 -5.00 -6.47
C LYS A 3 -9.26 -5.88 -7.06
N GLY A 4 -9.46 -6.42 -8.27
CA GLY A 4 -8.45 -7.18 -9.01
C GLY A 4 -7.19 -6.37 -9.29
N LYS A 5 -7.33 -5.15 -9.81
CA LYS A 5 -6.18 -4.27 -10.07
C LYS A 5 -5.45 -3.85 -8.79
N ILE A 6 -6.16 -3.63 -7.68
CA ILE A 6 -5.55 -3.36 -6.37
C ILE A 6 -4.73 -4.56 -5.90
N LYS A 7 -5.24 -5.79 -6.08
CA LYS A 7 -4.55 -7.03 -5.74
C LYS A 7 -3.26 -7.20 -6.55
N GLU A 8 -3.30 -6.92 -7.86
CA GLU A 8 -2.11 -6.98 -8.71
C GLU A 8 -1.03 -5.98 -8.27
N ILE A 9 -1.43 -4.74 -7.97
CA ILE A 9 -0.52 -3.72 -7.42
C ILE A 9 0.07 -4.17 -6.07
N ALA A 10 -0.75 -4.74 -5.18
CA ALA A 10 -0.32 -5.23 -3.88
C ALA A 10 0.77 -6.32 -4.01
N TYR A 11 0.63 -7.23 -4.98
CA TYR A 11 1.65 -8.24 -5.27
C TYR A 11 2.89 -7.66 -5.94
N GLU A 12 2.73 -6.72 -6.87
CA GLU A 12 3.89 -6.05 -7.49
C GLU A 12 4.76 -5.39 -6.42
N ILE A 13 4.14 -4.64 -5.49
CA ILE A 13 4.85 -4.00 -4.38
C ILE A 13 5.46 -5.06 -3.45
N ALA A 14 4.78 -6.17 -3.17
CA ALA A 14 5.35 -7.25 -2.36
C ALA A 14 6.61 -7.86 -3.00
N LEU A 15 6.56 -8.15 -4.31
CA LEU A 15 7.65 -8.75 -5.07
C LEU A 15 8.87 -7.82 -5.13
N GLN A 16 8.65 -6.53 -5.43
CA GLN A 16 9.70 -5.52 -5.40
C GLN A 16 10.29 -5.34 -3.98
N GLY A 17 9.45 -5.45 -2.95
CA GLY A 17 9.80 -5.26 -1.54
C GLY A 17 10.51 -6.43 -0.87
N THR A 18 10.78 -7.53 -1.57
CA THR A 18 11.49 -8.71 -1.03
C THR A 18 12.87 -8.37 -0.44
N HIS A 19 13.50 -7.30 -0.93
CA HIS A 19 14.79 -6.79 -0.45
C HIS A 19 14.67 -5.61 0.53
N GLY A 20 13.43 -5.28 0.93
CA GLY A 20 13.11 -4.13 1.77
C GLY A 20 12.96 -2.82 0.98
N TYR A 21 12.17 -1.90 1.55
CA TYR A 21 12.01 -0.54 1.05
C TYR A 21 12.77 0.45 1.92
N ARG A 22 13.44 1.39 1.27
CA ARG A 22 14.17 2.48 1.88
C ARG A 22 13.28 3.72 1.98
N PRO A 23 12.91 4.20 3.18
CA PRO A 23 12.02 5.35 3.33
C PRO A 23 12.53 6.64 2.68
N ASP A 24 13.85 6.81 2.60
CA ASP A 24 14.55 7.98 2.07
C ASP A 24 14.64 8.01 0.53
N SER A 25 14.33 6.90 -0.14
CA SER A 25 14.29 6.83 -1.61
C SER A 25 13.10 7.61 -2.18
N LYS A 26 13.26 8.17 -3.38
CA LYS A 26 12.23 8.94 -4.11
C LYS A 26 11.88 8.36 -5.49
N ASP A 27 12.50 7.26 -5.86
CA ASP A 27 12.53 6.79 -7.25
C ASP A 27 11.81 5.45 -7.46
N TYR A 28 10.94 5.05 -6.53
CA TYR A 28 10.17 3.82 -6.69
C TYR A 28 9.10 3.97 -7.79
N ARG A 29 8.88 2.87 -8.51
CA ARG A 29 7.95 2.81 -9.64
C ARG A 29 7.08 1.56 -9.51
N ILE A 30 5.79 1.75 -9.69
CA ILE A 30 4.81 0.66 -9.81
C ILE A 30 4.44 0.61 -11.29
N SER A 31 4.79 -0.47 -11.97
CA SER A 31 4.55 -0.66 -13.41
C SER A 31 3.08 -0.56 -13.75
N LEU A 32 2.20 -1.02 -12.86
CA LEU A 32 0.74 -0.92 -13.00
C LEU A 32 0.18 0.50 -12.76
N ILE A 33 1.01 1.45 -12.33
CA ILE A 33 0.72 2.88 -12.19
C ILE A 33 1.81 3.69 -12.93
N PRO A 34 1.80 3.67 -14.27
CA PRO A 34 2.84 4.29 -15.07
C PRO A 34 2.87 5.82 -14.90
N GLY A 35 4.05 6.41 -15.10
CA GLY A 35 4.24 7.86 -15.08
C GLY A 35 4.31 8.49 -13.68
N LYS A 36 4.29 7.69 -12.61
CA LYS A 36 4.39 8.17 -11.23
C LYS A 36 5.66 7.67 -10.55
N LEU A 37 6.33 8.58 -9.84
CA LEU A 37 7.39 8.28 -8.88
C LEU A 37 6.80 8.24 -7.47
N PHE A 38 7.29 7.32 -6.67
CA PHE A 38 6.87 7.14 -5.29
C PHE A 38 8.08 7.27 -4.37
N SER A 39 7.90 7.97 -3.25
CA SER A 39 8.87 7.93 -2.16
C SER A 39 8.78 6.58 -1.44
N GLY A 40 9.80 6.26 -0.65
CA GLY A 40 9.78 5.06 0.18
C GLY A 40 8.57 5.01 1.10
N TYR A 41 8.24 6.12 1.76
CA TYR A 41 7.02 6.23 2.56
C TYR A 41 5.75 6.04 1.74
N HIS A 42 5.69 6.58 0.50
CA HIS A 42 4.54 6.33 -0.36
C HIS A 42 4.39 4.85 -0.68
N ILE A 43 5.46 4.15 -1.05
CA ILE A 43 5.37 2.71 -1.35
C ILE A 43 4.98 1.89 -0.12
N LEU A 44 5.54 2.19 1.05
CA LEU A 44 5.19 1.50 2.30
C LEU A 44 3.70 1.71 2.65
N ALA A 45 3.19 2.93 2.49
CA ALA A 45 1.77 3.22 2.69
C ALA A 45 0.90 2.50 1.64
N TYR A 46 1.29 2.54 0.36
CA TYR A 46 0.59 1.85 -0.72
C TYR A 46 0.57 0.34 -0.50
N TYR A 47 1.67 -0.23 0.01
CA TYR A 47 1.75 -1.64 0.36
C TYR A 47 0.66 -2.00 1.37
N TYR A 48 0.66 -1.35 2.53
CA TYR A 48 -0.29 -1.66 3.59
C TYR A 48 -1.74 -1.44 3.16
N VAL A 49 -2.04 -0.27 2.57
CA VAL A 49 -3.40 0.09 2.15
C VAL A 49 -3.92 -0.84 1.04
N SER A 50 -3.08 -1.20 0.05
CA SER A 50 -3.50 -2.12 -1.01
C SER A 50 -3.79 -3.52 -0.48
N TRP A 51 -3.02 -4.00 0.51
CA TRP A 51 -3.27 -5.26 1.19
C TRP A 51 -4.55 -5.25 2.02
N MET A 52 -4.80 -4.20 2.81
CA MET A 52 -6.07 -4.03 3.53
C MET A 52 -7.29 -4.07 2.61
N MET A 53 -7.19 -3.50 1.41
CA MET A 53 -8.30 -3.44 0.44
C MET A 53 -8.50 -4.74 -0.34
N ALA A 54 -7.42 -5.43 -0.71
CA ALA A 54 -7.47 -6.60 -1.59
C ALA A 54 -7.47 -7.95 -0.84
N LEU A 55 -6.74 -8.03 0.26
CA LEU A 55 -6.41 -9.25 1.01
C LEU A 55 -6.46 -9.00 2.53
N PRO A 56 -7.58 -8.49 3.10
CA PRO A 56 -7.67 -8.14 4.51
C PRO A 56 -7.34 -9.33 5.44
N ASP A 57 -7.78 -10.54 5.08
CA ASP A 57 -7.53 -11.77 5.87
C ASP A 57 -6.04 -12.19 5.90
N GLN A 58 -5.19 -11.53 5.11
CA GLN A 58 -3.75 -11.83 5.04
C GLN A 58 -2.88 -10.68 5.52
N VAL A 59 -3.45 -9.52 5.86
CA VAL A 59 -2.67 -8.34 6.25
C VAL A 59 -1.90 -8.55 7.55
N ASP A 60 -2.43 -9.36 8.47
CA ASP A 60 -1.76 -9.68 9.74
C ASP A 60 -0.43 -10.41 9.53
N LYS A 61 -0.28 -11.13 8.41
CA LYS A 61 0.96 -11.82 8.05
C LYS A 61 2.09 -10.85 7.71
N LEU A 62 1.79 -9.58 7.46
CA LEU A 62 2.80 -8.55 7.23
C LEU A 62 3.52 -8.15 8.52
N GLY A 63 2.97 -8.49 9.69
CA GLY A 63 3.53 -8.06 10.98
C GLY A 63 3.42 -6.55 11.22
N LEU A 64 2.58 -5.85 10.45
CA LEU A 64 2.37 -4.41 10.53
C LEU A 64 1.06 -4.13 11.29
N ASN A 65 1.19 -3.66 12.52
CA ASN A 65 0.04 -3.34 13.38
C ASN A 65 -0.48 -1.91 13.11
N TYR A 66 -0.99 -1.66 11.90
CA TYR A 66 -1.56 -0.35 11.50
C TYR A 66 -3.09 -0.38 11.35
N GLY A 67 -3.76 -1.40 11.92
CA GLY A 67 -5.19 -1.60 11.73
C GLY A 67 -6.02 -0.44 12.29
N ALA A 68 -5.63 0.08 13.46
CA ALA A 68 -6.29 1.21 14.09
C ALA A 68 -6.14 2.50 13.27
N GLU A 69 -4.93 2.75 12.75
CA GLU A 69 -4.59 3.89 11.92
C GLU A 69 -5.33 3.86 10.58
N TYR A 70 -5.49 2.66 10.00
CA TYR A 70 -6.27 2.48 8.77
C TYR A 70 -7.75 2.80 8.96
N GLU A 71 -8.36 2.32 10.05
CA GLU A 71 -9.76 2.65 10.37
C GLU A 71 -9.92 4.13 10.70
N MET A 72 -9.00 4.73 11.46
CA MET A 72 -8.98 6.17 11.70
C MET A 72 -8.93 6.96 10.38
N ALA A 73 -8.06 6.60 9.45
CA ALA A 73 -7.94 7.25 8.15
C ALA A 73 -9.23 7.17 7.33
N LYS A 74 -9.94 6.03 7.36
CA LYS A 74 -11.26 5.88 6.73
C LYS A 74 -12.30 6.82 7.34
N HIS A 75 -12.31 6.98 8.67
CA HIS A 75 -13.21 7.92 9.34
C HIS A 75 -12.90 9.38 9.01
N MET A 76 -11.62 9.76 8.88
CA MET A 76 -11.23 11.12 8.49
C MET A 76 -11.70 11.47 7.07
N LYS A 77 -11.61 10.52 6.13
CA LYS A 77 -12.11 10.69 4.77
C LYS A 77 -13.62 10.95 4.76
N ASN A 78 -14.38 10.22 5.57
CA ASN A 78 -15.84 10.33 5.62
C ASN A 78 -16.34 11.60 6.33
N LYS A 79 -15.50 12.28 7.14
CA LYS A 79 -15.81 13.57 7.75
C LYS A 79 -15.58 14.78 6.84
N SER A 80 -14.92 14.58 5.70
CA SER A 80 -14.54 15.64 4.76
C SER A 80 -15.45 15.68 3.52
N ALA A 81 -16.64 15.07 3.59
CA ALA A 81 -17.62 14.95 2.51
C ALA A 81 -18.98 15.54 2.95
#